data_AF-A0A699QE10-F1
#
_entry.id   AF-A0A699QE10-F1
#
_cell.length_a   1.000
_cell.length_b   1.000
_cell.length_c   1.000
_cell.angle_alpha   90.00
_cell.angle_beta   90.00
_cell.angle_gamma   90.00
#
_symmetry.space_group_name_H-M   'P 1'
#
loop_
_entity.id
_entity.type
_entity.pdbx_description
1 polymer ?
#
loop_
_entity_poly.entity_id
_entity_poly.type
_entity_poly.pdbx_seq_one_letter_code
_entity_poly.pdbx_strand_id
1 'polypeptide(L)'
;MEFQVGDKVMLKVSPWKGVVPFGKRGKLNPRYVGPFKVLERIRDVAYKLDLPEELSRVHNTFHVSNIKKCHADEPLAIPLDGLHFDDKLYFVEKPVEIMDREVKRLKRSQIPLFKVRWNSKRGPEFTWEREDQFRKKYPHLFAKTAPSSSVTS
;
A
#
# COMPACT_ATOMS: atom_id res chain seq x y z
N MET A 1 5.16 0.88 27.77
CA MET A 1 3.81 0.61 27.24
C MET A 1 3.70 -0.88 27.11
N GLU A 2 2.72 -1.48 27.77
CA GLU A 2 2.56 -2.93 27.83
C GLU A 2 1.17 -3.32 27.33
N PHE A 3 1.08 -4.46 26.67
CA PHE A 3 -0.16 -5.02 26.16
C PHE A 3 -0.40 -6.38 26.82
N GLN A 4 -1.66 -6.70 27.09
CA GLN A 4 -2.05 -8.00 27.61
C GLN A 4 -2.53 -8.92 26.47
N VAL A 5 -2.46 -10.23 26.70
CA VAL A 5 -3.05 -11.20 25.79
C VAL A 5 -4.56 -10.93 25.69
N GLY A 6 -5.07 -10.84 24.47
CA GLY A 6 -6.46 -10.46 24.19
C GLY A 6 -6.68 -8.97 23.91
N ASP A 7 -5.69 -8.10 24.16
CA ASP A 7 -5.80 -6.69 23.79
C ASP A 7 -5.93 -6.52 22.28
N LYS A 8 -6.76 -5.55 21.86
CA LYS A 8 -6.83 -5.11 20.46
C LYS A 8 -5.80 -4.01 20.22
N VAL A 9 -4.96 -4.22 19.23
CA VAL A 9 -3.87 -3.31 18.87
C VAL A 9 -3.84 -3.07 17.37
N MET A 10 -3.36 -1.91 16.97
CA MET A 10 -3.15 -1.58 15.57
C MET A 10 -1.68 -1.68 15.20
N LEU A 11 -1.43 -2.19 14.00
CA LEU A 11 -0.07 -2.38 13.48
C LEU A 11 0.34 -1.17 12.65
N LYS A 12 1.54 -0.66 12.92
CA LYS A 12 2.14 0.43 12.18
C LYS A 12 2.67 -0.09 10.84
N VAL A 13 2.20 0.51 9.76
CA VAL A 13 2.66 0.23 8.39
C VAL A 13 3.35 1.46 7.81
N SER A 14 4.29 1.22 6.90
CA SER A 14 4.98 2.29 6.19
C SER A 14 4.50 2.33 4.74
N PRO A 15 4.30 3.52 4.13
CA PRO A 15 4.14 3.61 2.70
C PRO A 15 5.44 3.19 2.01
N TRP A 16 5.36 2.44 0.92
CA TRP A 16 6.56 2.03 0.19
C TRP A 16 7.28 3.23 -0.43
N LYS A 17 8.61 3.27 -0.30
CA LYS A 17 9.45 4.34 -0.86
C LYS A 17 9.62 4.12 -2.36
N GLY A 18 8.99 4.94 -3.19
CA GLY A 18 9.18 4.93 -4.66
C GLY A 18 7.92 4.98 -5.51
N VAL A 19 6.73 4.99 -4.92
CA VAL A 19 5.58 5.69 -5.50
C VAL A 19 5.68 7.10 -4.96
N VAL A 20 5.49 8.14 -5.79
CA VAL A 20 5.45 9.53 -5.29
C VAL A 20 4.56 9.54 -4.04
N PRO A 21 4.98 10.14 -2.91
CA PRO A 21 4.20 10.11 -1.68
C PRO A 21 2.77 10.48 -2.03
N PHE A 22 1.90 9.48 -1.87
CA PHE A 22 0.44 9.52 -1.88
C PHE A 22 -0.07 10.95 -2.07
N GLY A 23 -0.51 11.27 -3.30
CA GLY A 23 -0.54 12.63 -3.81
C GLY A 23 -1.04 13.64 -2.78
N LYS A 24 -0.24 14.65 -2.43
CA LYS A 24 -0.59 15.86 -1.64
C LYS A 24 -1.45 15.68 -0.36
N ARG A 25 -1.76 14.48 0.12
CA ARG A 25 -2.45 14.28 1.40
C ARG A 25 -1.39 14.20 2.48
N GLY A 26 -1.28 15.29 3.23
CA GLY A 26 -0.15 15.63 4.09
C GLY A 26 0.05 14.75 5.34
N LYS A 27 0.75 15.34 6.30
CA LYS A 27 1.25 14.83 7.60
C LYS A 27 0.28 13.97 8.45
N LEU A 28 -1.01 13.92 8.11
CA LEU A 28 -2.11 13.29 8.87
C LEU A 28 -2.59 11.94 8.32
N ASN A 29 -1.89 11.33 7.36
CA ASN A 29 -2.29 10.00 6.89
C ASN A 29 -2.17 8.95 8.01
N PRO A 30 -3.18 8.09 8.18
CA PRO A 30 -3.09 6.98 9.10
C PRO A 30 -1.96 6.05 8.70
N ARG A 31 -1.12 5.69 9.66
CA ARG A 31 -0.04 4.70 9.48
C ARG A 31 -0.37 3.38 10.15
N TYR A 32 -1.63 3.16 10.50
CA TYR A 32 -2.03 2.02 11.31
C TYR A 32 -3.12 1.22 10.58
N VAL A 33 -2.97 -0.10 10.56
CA VAL A 33 -3.92 -1.05 9.97
C VAL A 33 -4.52 -1.89 11.08
N GLY A 34 -5.83 -2.13 10.94
CA GLY A 34 -6.63 -3.11 11.70
C GLY A 34 -6.58 -3.00 13.23
N PRO A 35 -7.60 -3.53 13.91
CA PRO A 35 -7.40 -4.08 15.24
C PRO A 35 -7.02 -5.57 15.13
N PHE A 36 -5.81 -5.93 15.55
CA PHE A 36 -5.36 -7.31 15.74
C PHE A 36 -5.40 -7.67 17.21
N LYS A 37 -5.63 -8.95 17.51
CA LYS A 37 -5.56 -9.45 18.88
C LYS A 37 -4.12 -9.81 19.22
N VAL A 38 -3.68 -9.48 20.42
CA VAL A 38 -2.42 -9.99 20.97
C VAL A 38 -2.63 -11.44 21.39
N LEU A 39 -1.87 -12.37 20.80
CA LEU A 39 -1.89 -13.79 21.12
C LEU A 39 -0.96 -14.12 22.29
N GLU A 40 0.25 -13.55 22.28
CA GLU A 40 1.30 -13.91 23.23
C GLU A 40 2.31 -12.76 23.39
N ARG A 41 2.87 -12.63 24.59
CA ARG A 41 4.05 -11.78 24.86
C ARG A 41 5.29 -12.67 24.78
N ILE A 42 6.05 -12.57 23.68
CA ILE A 42 7.24 -13.41 23.45
C ILE A 42 8.43 -12.88 24.28
N ARG A 43 8.51 -11.56 24.53
CA ARG A 43 9.50 -10.88 25.40
C ARG A 43 8.92 -9.56 25.92
N ASP A 44 9.67 -8.81 26.71
CA ASP A 44 9.25 -7.50 27.23
C ASP A 44 8.85 -6.48 26.16
N VAL A 45 9.47 -6.58 24.98
CA VAL A 45 9.29 -5.61 23.89
C VAL A 45 8.67 -6.20 22.63
N ALA A 46 8.31 -7.49 22.62
CA ALA A 46 7.84 -8.19 21.43
C ALA A 46 6.55 -8.97 21.68
N TYR A 47 5.57 -8.74 20.81
CA TYR A 47 4.23 -9.31 20.92
C TYR A 47 3.88 -10.07 19.64
N LYS A 48 3.24 -11.22 19.82
CA LYS A 48 2.67 -12.01 18.74
C LYS A 48 1.24 -11.57 18.51
N LEU A 49 0.91 -11.25 17.26
CA LEU A 49 -0.43 -10.81 16.86
C LEU A 49 -1.15 -11.89 16.07
N ASP A 50 -2.46 -11.90 16.20
CA ASP A 50 -3.38 -12.66 15.37
C ASP A 50 -3.54 -11.94 14.03
N LEU A 51 -2.71 -12.32 13.05
CA LEU A 51 -2.71 -11.74 11.72
C LEU A 51 -3.62 -12.53 10.78
N PRO A 52 -4.43 -11.85 9.95
CA PRO A 52 -5.23 -12.51 8.96
C PRO A 52 -4.39 -12.92 7.74
N GLU A 53 -4.97 -13.71 6.85
CA GLU A 53 -4.25 -14.37 5.74
C GLU A 53 -3.64 -13.37 4.75
N GLU A 54 -4.18 -12.15 4.63
CA GLU A 54 -3.63 -11.08 3.81
C GLU A 54 -2.23 -10.65 4.27
N LEU A 55 -1.90 -10.88 5.54
CA LEU A 55 -0.60 -10.60 6.17
C LEU A 55 0.21 -11.87 6.44
N SER A 56 -0.18 -13.03 5.90
CA SER A 56 0.49 -14.32 6.12
C SER A 56 1.98 -14.35 5.77
N ARG A 57 2.42 -13.50 4.82
CA ARG A 57 3.84 -13.34 4.44
C ARG A 57 4.66 -12.61 5.50
N VAL A 58 4.00 -11.83 6.34
CA VAL A 58 4.64 -11.04 7.39
C VAL A 58 4.76 -11.88 8.65
N HIS A 59 5.91 -11.80 9.32
CA HIS A 59 6.07 -12.39 10.64
C HIS A 59 5.06 -11.82 11.63
N ASN A 60 4.34 -12.69 12.32
CA ASN A 60 3.33 -12.31 13.31
C ASN A 60 3.89 -11.73 14.61
N THR A 61 5.21 -11.57 14.74
CA THR A 61 5.87 -11.03 15.93
C THR A 61 6.36 -9.61 15.65
N PHE A 62 5.88 -8.66 16.45
CA PHE A 62 6.19 -7.25 16.28
C PHE A 62 6.76 -6.63 17.54
N HIS A 63 7.67 -5.67 17.34
CA HIS A 63 8.19 -4.84 18.40
C HIS A 63 7.12 -3.84 18.88
N VAL A 64 7.10 -3.53 20.17
CA VAL A 64 6.15 -2.60 20.83
C VAL A 64 6.06 -1.23 20.13
N SER A 65 7.14 -0.76 19.50
CA SER A 65 7.15 0.51 18.74
C SER A 65 6.32 0.50 17.45
N ASN A 66 6.01 -0.69 16.93
CA ASN A 66 5.23 -0.88 15.73
C ASN A 66 3.76 -1.16 16.06
N ILE A 67 3.38 -1.16 17.34
CA ILE A 67 2.05 -1.53 17.80
C ILE A 67 1.47 -0.35 18.59
N LYS A 68 0.21 0.01 18.32
CA LYS A 68 -0.51 1.06 19.05
C LYS A 68 -1.78 0.48 19.66
N LYS A 69 -2.14 0.89 20.88
CA LYS A 69 -3.40 0.45 21.51
C LYS A 69 -4.59 0.89 20.64
N CYS A 70 -5.50 -0.03 20.33
CA CYS A 70 -6.72 0.29 19.61
C CYS A 70 -7.77 0.78 20.63
N HIS A 71 -8.15 2.05 20.55
CA HIS A 71 -9.34 2.56 21.22
C HIS A 71 -10.50 2.45 20.23
N ALA A 72 -11.72 2.15 20.72
CA ALA A 72 -12.88 1.85 19.87
C ALA A 72 -13.25 2.99 18.89
N ASP A 73 -12.77 4.22 19.14
CA ASP A 73 -13.10 5.43 18.38
C ASP A 73 -12.02 5.89 17.39
N GLU A 74 -11.15 5.01 16.87
CA GLU A 74 -10.12 5.43 15.90
C GLU A 74 -10.51 5.11 14.43
N PRO A 75 -11.27 5.99 13.73
CA PRO A 75 -11.69 5.82 12.32
C PRO A 75 -10.52 5.94 11.33
N LEU A 76 -9.30 6.11 11.83
CA LEU A 76 -8.09 6.26 11.01
C LEU A 76 -7.55 4.91 10.53
N ALA A 77 -7.93 3.78 11.14
CA ALA A 77 -7.39 2.47 10.75
C ALA A 77 -7.67 2.16 9.27
N ILE A 78 -6.63 1.76 8.53
CA ILE A 78 -6.78 1.30 7.15
C ILE A 78 -7.39 -0.12 7.20
N PRO A 79 -8.57 -0.35 6.57
CA PRO A 79 -9.13 -1.69 6.45
C PRO A 79 -8.19 -2.53 5.60
N LEU A 80 -7.89 -3.77 6.01
CA LEU A 80 -6.92 -4.63 5.29
C LEU A 80 -7.40 -5.14 3.93
N ASP A 81 -8.72 -5.15 3.73
CA ASP A 81 -9.33 -5.76 2.56
C ASP A 81 -8.82 -5.09 1.27
N GLY A 82 -8.16 -5.87 0.41
CA GLY A 82 -7.54 -5.43 -0.86
C GLY A 82 -6.16 -4.78 -0.74
N LEU A 83 -5.55 -4.71 0.45
CA LEU A 83 -4.18 -4.27 0.60
C LEU A 83 -3.18 -5.42 0.54
N HIS A 84 -2.20 -5.36 -0.36
CA HIS A 84 -1.05 -6.26 -0.35
C HIS A 84 0.10 -5.67 0.46
N PHE A 85 0.53 -6.38 1.50
CA PHE A 85 1.72 -6.02 2.28
C PHE A 85 2.90 -6.93 1.92
N ASP A 86 4.09 -6.35 1.88
CA ASP A 86 5.33 -7.11 1.81
C ASP A 86 5.86 -7.48 3.20
N ASP A 87 6.90 -8.30 3.25
CA ASP A 87 7.55 -8.80 4.47
C ASP A 87 8.09 -7.67 5.37
N LYS A 88 8.20 -6.45 4.83
CA LYS A 88 8.67 -5.24 5.52
C LYS A 88 7.53 -4.31 5.94
N LEU A 89 6.27 -4.77 5.88
CA LEU A 89 5.06 -4.00 6.21
C LEU A 89 4.83 -2.80 5.30
N TYR A 90 5.29 -2.86 4.05
CA TYR A 90 4.97 -1.86 3.05
C TYR A 90 3.68 -2.21 2.33
N PHE A 91 2.76 -1.24 2.26
CA PHE A 91 1.56 -1.38 1.45
C PHE A 91 1.86 -1.12 -0.04
N VAL A 92 1.44 -2.03 -0.91
CA VAL A 92 1.54 -1.93 -2.38
C VAL A 92 0.15 -1.73 -2.99
N GLU A 93 -0.15 -0.51 -3.45
CA GLU A 93 -1.29 -0.28 -4.36
C GLU A 93 -0.94 -0.72 -5.79
N LYS A 94 -1.87 -1.43 -6.42
CA LYS A 94 -1.76 -1.82 -7.83
C LYS A 94 -2.29 -0.69 -8.72
N PRO A 95 -1.55 -0.27 -9.75
CA PRO A 95 -2.08 0.66 -10.74
C PRO A 95 -3.19 -0.01 -11.54
N VAL A 96 -4.30 0.70 -11.74
CA VAL A 96 -5.46 0.23 -12.51
C VAL A 96 -5.25 0.51 -13.98
N GLU A 97 -5.06 1.78 -14.30
CA GLU A 97 -5.02 2.27 -15.67
C GLU A 97 -4.17 3.53 -15.76
N ILE A 98 -3.64 3.75 -16.96
CA ILE A 98 -3.01 5.00 -17.34
C ILE A 98 -4.11 5.85 -17.96
N MET A 99 -4.46 6.94 -17.28
CA MET A 99 -5.56 7.82 -17.70
C MET A 99 -5.12 8.91 -18.64
N ASP A 100 -3.86 9.35 -18.54
CA ASP A 100 -3.36 10.45 -19.36
C ASP A 100 -1.83 10.39 -19.48
N ARG A 101 -1.30 11.14 -20.45
CA ARG A 101 0.14 11.30 -20.68
C ARG A 101 0.44 12.77 -20.95
N GLU A 102 1.36 13.33 -20.16
CA GLU A 102 1.83 14.71 -20.32
C GLU A 102 3.35 14.74 -20.43
N VAL A 103 3.90 15.67 -21.21
CA VAL A 103 5.34 15.89 -21.29
C VAL A 103 5.68 17.25 -20.69
N LYS A 104 6.34 17.25 -19.53
CA LYS A 104 6.85 18.49 -18.94
C LYS A 104 8.15 18.91 -19.62
N ARG A 105 8.13 20.07 -20.28
CA ARG A 105 9.32 20.70 -20.87
C ARG A 105 10.03 21.54 -19.82
N LEU A 106 11.28 21.21 -19.56
CA LEU A 106 12.24 22.02 -18.82
C LEU A 106 13.21 22.69 -19.81
N LYS A 107 14.04 23.62 -19.32
CA LYS A 107 15.00 24.37 -20.16
C LYS A 107 15.92 23.49 -21.02
N ARG A 108 16.24 22.27 -20.58
CA ARG A 108 17.17 21.34 -21.26
C ARG A 108 16.64 19.91 -21.42
N SER A 109 15.42 19.63 -21.00
CA SER A 109 14.91 18.26 -21.00
C SER A 109 13.40 18.20 -21.16
N GLN A 110 12.93 17.07 -21.63
CA GLN A 110 11.51 16.72 -21.68
C GLN A 110 11.31 15.52 -20.76
N ILE A 111 10.36 15.61 -19.85
CA ILE A 111 10.04 14.55 -18.90
C ILE A 111 8.62 14.06 -19.22
N PRO A 112 8.49 12.91 -19.90
CA PRO A 112 7.21 12.27 -20.09
C PRO A 112 6.68 11.68 -18.77
N LEU A 113 5.43 11.96 -18.47
CA LEU A 113 4.72 11.57 -17.26
C LEU A 113 3.41 10.86 -17.65
N PHE A 114 3.08 9.82 -16.90
CA PHE A 114 1.77 9.20 -16.95
C PHE A 114 0.92 9.64 -15.77
N LYS A 115 -0.34 9.96 -16.03
CA LYS A 115 -1.36 10.06 -15.00
C LYS A 115 -1.88 8.67 -14.73
N VAL A 116 -1.55 8.13 -13.57
CA VAL A 116 -1.89 6.76 -13.18
C VAL A 116 -3.03 6.81 -12.19
N ARG A 117 -4.05 6.00 -12.45
CA ARG A 117 -5.13 5.73 -11.49
C ARG A 117 -4.78 4.51 -10.66
N TRP A 118 -4.90 4.63 -9.34
CA TRP A 118 -4.61 3.54 -8.39
C TRP A 118 -5.90 2.89 -7.88
N ASN A 119 -5.83 1.58 -7.61
CA ASN A 119 -6.97 0.82 -7.07
C ASN A 119 -7.04 0.98 -5.55
N SER A 120 -7.37 2.18 -5.07
CA SER A 120 -7.56 2.40 -3.64
C SER A 120 -9.03 2.22 -3.27
N LYS A 121 -9.31 1.43 -2.22
CA LYS A 121 -10.66 1.32 -1.64
C LYS A 121 -11.18 2.64 -1.05
N ARG A 122 -10.29 3.64 -0.93
CA ARG A 122 -10.58 4.98 -0.40
C ARG A 122 -11.01 5.97 -1.49
N GLY A 123 -11.12 5.50 -2.74
CA GLY A 123 -11.50 6.29 -3.91
C GLY A 123 -10.40 6.29 -4.99
N PRO A 124 -10.73 6.74 -6.21
CA PRO A 124 -9.73 6.82 -7.28
C PRO A 124 -8.67 7.86 -6.92
N GLU A 125 -7.44 7.38 -6.70
CA GLU A 125 -6.27 8.23 -6.51
C GLU A 125 -5.51 8.38 -7.82
N PHE A 126 -4.99 9.58 -8.06
CA PHE A 126 -4.30 9.93 -9.29
C PHE A 126 -2.92 10.48 -8.96
N THR A 127 -1.87 9.86 -9.52
CA THR A 127 -0.50 10.40 -9.42
C THR A 127 0.12 10.56 -10.80
N TRP A 128 1.07 11.48 -10.90
CA TRP A 128 1.90 11.66 -12.08
C TRP A 128 3.22 10.92 -11.89
N GLU A 129 3.43 9.84 -12.63
CA GLU A 129 4.61 8.99 -12.56
C GLU A 129 5.46 9.15 -13.81
N ARG A 130 6.79 9.06 -13.67
CA ARG A 130 7.70 9.11 -14.82
C ARG A 130 7.53 7.89 -15.72
N GLU A 131 7.35 8.12 -17.01
CA GLU A 131 7.06 7.07 -17.99
C GLU A 131 8.13 5.97 -18.03
N ASP A 132 9.42 6.34 -17.95
CA ASP A 132 10.54 5.40 -18.03
C ASP A 132 10.62 4.46 -16.82
N GLN A 133 10.37 4.96 -15.62
CA GLN A 133 10.34 4.13 -14.41
C GLN A 133 9.06 3.30 -14.33
N PHE A 134 7.93 3.90 -14.69
CA PHE A 134 6.63 3.25 -14.60
C PHE A 134 6.53 2.04 -15.54
N ARG A 135 7.04 2.16 -16.78
CA ARG A 135 7.12 1.04 -17.73
C ARG A 135 7.97 -0.13 -17.25
N LYS A 136 9.10 0.15 -16.58
CA LYS A 136 9.96 -0.90 -16.02
C LYS A 136 9.29 -1.63 -14.86
N LYS A 137 8.55 -0.90 -14.03
CA LYS A 137 7.91 -1.44 -12.83
C LYS A 137 6.60 -2.19 -13.14
N TYR A 138 5.84 -1.72 -14.12
CA TYR A 138 4.52 -2.28 -14.48
C TYR A 138 4.43 -2.58 -15.99
N PRO A 139 5.28 -3.48 -16.54
CA PRO A 139 5.28 -3.79 -17.97
C PRO A 139 3.97 -4.41 -18.43
N HIS A 140 3.25 -5.12 -17.54
CA HIS A 140 1.97 -5.76 -17.84
C HIS A 140 0.86 -4.77 -18.24
N LEU A 141 0.94 -3.51 -17.80
CA LEU A 141 -0.02 -2.48 -18.23
C LEU A 141 0.17 -2.03 -19.69
N PHE A 142 1.28 -2.41 -20.31
CA PHE A 142 1.64 -2.06 -21.69
C PHE A 142 1.67 -3.27 -22.63
N ALA A 143 1.52 -4.48 -22.10
CA ALA A 143 1.39 -5.69 -22.90
C ALA A 143 0.00 -5.70 -23.56
N LYS A 144 -0.07 -5.25 -24.82
CA LYS A 144 -1.30 -5.30 -25.62
C LYS A 144 -1.76 -6.77 -25.76
N THR A 145 -3.01 -7.05 -25.41
CA THR A 145 -3.74 -8.21 -25.90
C THR A 145 -3.68 -8.20 -27.43
N ALA A 146 -3.11 -9.24 -28.04
CA ALA A 146 -3.21 -9.42 -29.47
C ALA A 146 -4.72 -9.48 -29.82
N PRO A 147 -5.20 -8.73 -30.82
CA PRO A 147 -6.54 -8.98 -31.32
C PRO A 147 -6.56 -10.42 -31.84
N SER A 148 -7.31 -11.29 -31.18
CA SER A 148 -7.70 -12.58 -31.76
C SER A 148 -8.47 -12.25 -33.03
N SER A 149 -7.78 -12.34 -34.17
CA SER A 149 -8.41 -12.30 -35.48
C SER A 149 -9.29 -13.54 -35.60
N SER A 150 -10.56 -13.43 -35.21
CA SER A 150 -11.58 -14.34 -35.68
C SER A 150 -11.82 -14.00 -37.15
N VAL A 151 -11.11 -14.75 -38.00
CA VAL A 151 -11.30 -14.81 -39.45
C VAL A 151 -12.73 -15.29 -39.75
N THR A 152 -13.35 -14.60 -40.69
CA THR A 152 -14.65 -14.85 -41.32
C THR A 152 -14.80 -16.26 -41.89
N SER A 153 -15.99 -16.83 -41.78
CA SER A 153 -16.61 -17.67 -42.82
C SER A 153 -18.11 -17.43 -42.82
#